data_AF-A0A975EBD7-F1
#
_entry.id   AF-A0A975EBD7-F1
#
_cell.length_a   1.000
_cell.length_b   1.000
_cell.length_c   1.000
_cell.angle_alpha   90.00
_cell.angle_beta   90.00
_cell.angle_gamma   90.00
#
_symmetry.space_group_name_H-M   'P 1'
#
loop_
_entity.id
_entity.type
_entity.pdbx_description
1 polymer ?
#
loop_
_entity_poly.entity_id
_entity_poly.type
_entity_poly.pdbx_seq_one_letter_code
_entity_poly.pdbx_strand_id
1 'polypeptide(L)'
;MRRFLSHILPTGLKRIRHYGVLASACKGVQLTAARQSLHMPQPSVQAMECARDFMARVAKIDVHLCPCCKVGRLHITAVLQGPARLPAPARTMMPSSRGPP
;
A
#
# COMPACT_ATOMS: atom_id res chain seq x y z
N MET A 1 1.72 -10.43 26.43
CA MET A 1 0.86 -9.25 26.18
C MET A 1 1.21 -8.37 24.96
N ARG A 2 2.25 -8.62 24.14
CA ARG A 2 2.60 -7.71 23.01
C ARG A 2 1.66 -7.79 21.80
N ARG A 3 1.16 -8.98 21.46
CA ARG A 3 0.34 -9.20 20.25
C ARG A 3 -1.01 -8.47 20.28
N PHE A 4 -1.62 -8.34 21.47
CA PHE A 4 -2.89 -7.65 21.66
C PHE A 4 -2.80 -6.17 21.27
N LEU A 5 -1.75 -5.46 21.74
CA LEU A 5 -1.52 -4.06 21.40
C LEU A 5 -1.19 -3.85 19.91
N SER A 6 -0.60 -4.85 19.24
CA SER A 6 -0.40 -4.82 17.78
C SER A 6 -1.70 -4.96 16.97
N HIS A 7 -2.81 -5.34 17.60
CA HIS A 7 -4.12 -5.36 16.95
C HIS A 7 -4.92 -4.07 17.16
N ILE A 8 -4.50 -3.22 18.10
CA ILE A 8 -5.13 -1.93 18.36
C ILE A 8 -4.62 -0.94 17.34
N LEU A 9 -5.56 -0.37 16.60
CA LEU A 9 -5.27 0.60 15.56
C LEU A 9 -5.18 2.00 16.19
N PRO A 10 -4.09 2.76 15.97
CA PRO A 10 -3.99 4.14 16.43
C PRO A 10 -5.15 5.00 15.92
N THR A 11 -5.54 6.01 16.71
CA THR A 11 -6.58 6.96 16.31
C THR A 11 -6.20 7.70 15.04
N GLY A 12 -7.17 7.87 14.14
CA GLY A 12 -6.98 8.47 12.82
C GLY A 12 -6.60 7.47 11.73
N LEU A 13 -6.19 6.25 12.09
CA LEU A 13 -5.97 5.18 11.13
C LEU A 13 -7.23 4.33 11.00
N LYS A 14 -7.52 3.85 9.78
CA LYS A 14 -8.58 2.88 9.51
C LYS A 14 -7.98 1.59 8.96
N ARG A 15 -8.26 0.47 9.64
CA ARG A 15 -7.83 -0.85 9.21
C ARG A 15 -8.89 -1.39 8.27
N ILE A 16 -8.54 -1.45 6.99
CA ILE A 16 -9.36 -2.13 5.99
C ILE A 16 -9.11 -3.62 6.13
N ARG A 17 -10.17 -4.39 6.36
CA ARG A 17 -10.14 -5.85 6.40
C ARG A 17 -10.74 -6.35 5.10
N HIS A 18 -9.96 -7.08 4.33
CA HIS A 18 -10.44 -7.76 3.14
C HIS A 18 -10.94 -9.15 3.53
N TYR A 19 -12.14 -9.50 3.08
CA TYR A 19 -12.78 -10.80 3.31
C TYR A 19 -13.09 -11.49 1.99
N GLY A 20 -13.46 -12.78 2.05
CA GLY A 20 -13.78 -13.60 0.88
C GLY A 20 -12.60 -13.68 -0.09
N VAL A 21 -12.88 -13.46 -1.38
CA VAL A 21 -11.91 -13.55 -2.49
C VAL A 21 -10.71 -12.60 -2.33
N LEU A 22 -10.85 -11.51 -1.56
CA LEU A 22 -9.77 -10.56 -1.31
C LEU A 22 -8.99 -10.81 -0.01
N ALA A 23 -9.34 -11.84 0.77
CA ALA A 23 -8.68 -12.13 2.03
C ALA A 23 -7.20 -12.49 1.81
N SER A 24 -6.31 -11.99 2.66
CA SER A 24 -4.85 -12.11 2.45
C SER A 24 -4.35 -13.55 2.32
N ALA A 25 -5.00 -14.49 3.01
CA ALA A 25 -4.63 -15.91 3.00
C ALA A 25 -4.91 -16.60 1.66
N CYS A 26 -5.89 -16.13 0.90
CA CYS A 26 -6.37 -16.83 -0.31
C CYS A 26 -6.42 -15.94 -1.56
N LYS A 27 -6.20 -14.62 -1.44
CA LYS A 27 -6.42 -13.65 -2.52
C LYS A 27 -5.68 -13.99 -3.81
N GLY A 28 -4.46 -14.51 -3.75
CA GLY A 28 -3.68 -14.83 -4.96
C GLY A 28 -4.35 -15.92 -5.79
N VAL A 29 -4.77 -17.00 -5.13
CA VAL A 29 -5.43 -18.14 -5.77
C VAL A 29 -6.86 -17.77 -6.19
N GLN A 30 -7.65 -17.21 -5.26
CA GLN A 30 -9.07 -16.93 -5.51
C GLN A 30 -9.28 -15.81 -6.54
N LEU A 31 -8.44 -14.76 -6.57
CA LEU A 31 -8.53 -13.74 -7.63
C LEU A 31 -8.21 -14.31 -9.00
N THR A 32 -7.23 -15.21 -9.09
CA THR A 32 -6.87 -15.85 -10.36
C THR A 32 -8.03 -16.70 -10.87
N ALA A 33 -8.62 -17.53 -10.01
CA ALA A 33 -9.80 -18.33 -10.35
C ALA A 33 -11.00 -17.46 -10.76
N ALA A 34 -11.26 -16.36 -10.02
CA ALA A 34 -12.35 -15.43 -10.33
C ALA A 34 -12.17 -14.75 -11.69
N ARG A 35 -10.94 -14.35 -12.05
CA ARG A 35 -10.65 -13.77 -13.37
C ARG A 35 -10.90 -14.78 -14.50
N GLN A 36 -10.52 -16.03 -14.29
CA GLN A 36 -10.77 -17.10 -15.26
C GLN A 36 -12.26 -17.40 -15.42
N SER A 37 -13.01 -17.52 -14.32
CA SER A 37 -14.46 -17.78 -14.37
C SER A 37 -15.25 -16.66 -15.04
N LEU A 38 -14.79 -15.42 -14.89
CA LEU A 38 -15.38 -14.24 -15.53
C LEU A 38 -14.88 -14.03 -16.96
N HIS A 39 -14.03 -14.92 -17.50
CA HIS A 39 -13.40 -14.77 -18.82
C HIS A 39 -12.74 -13.40 -19.00
N MET A 40 -12.12 -12.89 -17.94
CA MET A 40 -11.54 -11.55 -17.92
C MET A 40 -10.37 -11.49 -18.92
N PRO A 41 -10.27 -10.44 -19.75
CA PRO A 41 -9.14 -10.29 -20.65
C PRO A 41 -7.84 -10.13 -19.87
N GLN A 42 -6.73 -10.43 -20.53
CA GLN A 42 -5.41 -10.18 -19.95
C GLN A 42 -5.24 -8.68 -19.62
N PRO A 43 -4.53 -8.35 -18.53
CA PRO A 43 -4.23 -6.97 -18.19
C PRO A 43 -3.56 -6.25 -19.37
N SER A 44 -4.00 -5.02 -19.65
CA SER A 44 -3.34 -4.21 -20.67
C SER A 44 -1.94 -3.80 -20.23
N VAL A 45 -1.07 -3.47 -21.18
CA VAL A 45 0.30 -3.00 -20.90
C VAL A 45 0.27 -1.76 -19.99
N GLN A 46 -0.71 -0.86 -20.17
CA GLN A 46 -0.88 0.31 -19.31
C GLN A 46 -1.27 -0.07 -17.88
N ALA A 47 -1.99 -1.16 -17.66
CA ALA A 47 -2.36 -1.63 -16.32
C ALA A 47 -1.16 -2.25 -15.57
N MET A 48 -0.11 -2.65 -16.28
CA MET A 48 1.11 -3.22 -15.72
C MET A 48 2.27 -2.21 -15.65
N GLU A 49 2.02 -0.95 -16.01
CA GLU A 49 3.06 0.07 -16.00
C GLU A 49 3.55 0.34 -14.57
N CYS A 50 4.80 0.79 -14.45
CA CYS A 50 5.33 1.14 -13.14
C CYS A 50 4.69 2.45 -12.64
N ALA A 51 4.73 2.68 -11.33
CA ALA A 51 4.13 3.87 -10.73
C ALA A 51 4.62 5.20 -11.37
N ARG A 52 5.87 5.25 -11.83
CA ARG A 52 6.44 6.41 -12.52
C ARG A 52 5.68 6.71 -13.82
N ASP A 53 5.53 5.71 -14.68
CA ASP A 53 4.91 5.87 -15.99
C ASP A 53 3.42 6.17 -15.83
N PHE A 54 2.78 5.55 -14.84
CA PHE A 54 1.41 5.88 -14.45
C PHE A 54 1.25 7.35 -14.07
N MET A 55 2.12 7.87 -13.19
CA MET A 55 2.06 9.26 -12.75
C MET A 55 2.31 10.23 -13.91
N ALA A 56 3.26 9.92 -14.79
CA ALA A 56 3.53 10.73 -15.98
C ALA A 56 2.33 10.73 -16.95
N ARG A 57 1.69 9.57 -17.16
CA ARG A 57 0.58 9.42 -18.11
C ARG A 57 -0.73 10.01 -17.59
N VAL A 58 -1.10 9.69 -16.35
CA VAL A 58 -2.41 10.00 -15.74
C VAL A 58 -2.39 11.35 -15.04
N ALA A 59 -1.45 11.55 -14.11
CA ALA A 59 -1.36 12.79 -13.34
C ALA A 59 -0.61 13.91 -14.08
N LYS A 60 0.06 13.59 -15.21
CA LYS A 60 0.95 14.51 -15.94
C LYS A 60 2.08 15.05 -15.06
N ILE A 61 2.54 14.24 -14.10
CA ILE A 61 3.60 14.59 -13.15
C ILE A 61 4.83 13.75 -13.46
N ASP A 62 5.94 14.43 -13.78
CA ASP A 62 7.26 13.81 -13.78
C ASP A 62 7.79 13.72 -12.35
N VAL A 63 7.74 12.52 -11.77
CA VAL A 63 8.19 12.25 -10.40
C VAL A 63 9.70 12.40 -10.20
N HIS A 64 10.49 12.54 -11.28
CA HIS A 64 11.92 12.85 -11.19
C HIS A 64 12.18 14.34 -11.23
N LEU A 65 11.22 15.20 -11.52
CA LEU A 65 11.47 16.63 -11.52
C LEU A 65 11.65 17.12 -10.08
N CYS A 66 12.70 17.90 -9.83
CA CYS A 66 12.94 18.48 -8.52
C CYS A 66 11.76 19.41 -8.16
N PRO A 67 11.07 19.19 -7.02
CA PRO A 67 9.93 20.02 -6.66
C PRO A 67 10.34 21.44 -6.26
N CYS A 68 11.61 21.68 -5.93
CA CYS A 68 12.12 23.00 -5.54
C CYS A 68 12.51 23.85 -6.74
N CYS A 69 13.43 23.37 -7.59
CA CYS A 69 13.96 24.17 -8.70
C CYS A 69 13.23 23.97 -10.03
N LYS A 70 12.39 22.94 -10.18
CA LYS A 70 11.63 22.60 -11.41
C LYS A 70 12.45 22.39 -12.68
N VAL A 71 13.78 22.38 -12.59
CA VAL A 71 14.70 22.20 -13.71
C VAL A 71 15.53 20.93 -13.53
N GLY A 72 16.06 20.71 -12.33
CA GLY A 72 16.89 19.54 -12.02
C GLY A 72 16.09 18.24 -11.93
N ARG A 73 16.78 17.10 -12.10
CA ARG A 73 16.22 15.77 -11.89
C ARG A 73 16.67 15.18 -10.55
N LEU A 74 15.77 14.49 -9.86
CA LEU A 74 16.03 13.71 -8.67
C LEU A 74 16.72 12.42 -9.07
N HIS A 75 17.77 12.05 -8.34
CA HIS A 75 18.51 10.81 -8.54
C HIS A 75 18.42 9.97 -7.27
N ILE A 76 18.29 8.65 -7.43
CA ILE A 76 18.30 7.71 -6.31
C ILE A 76 19.73 7.63 -5.79
N THR A 77 19.97 8.11 -4.58
CA THR A 77 21.29 8.07 -3.93
C THR A 77 21.47 6.85 -3.03
N ALA A 78 20.37 6.32 -2.47
CA ALA A 78 20.36 5.13 -1.64
C ALA A 78 18.97 4.48 -1.65
N VAL A 79 18.94 3.15 -1.43
CA VAL A 79 17.71 2.40 -1.15
C VAL A 79 17.81 1.87 0.28
N LEU A 80 16.96 2.38 1.16
CA LEU A 80 16.89 1.93 2.54
C LEU A 80 15.97 0.71 2.62
N GLN A 81 16.48 -0.41 3.13
CA GLN A 81 15.67 -1.58 3.43
C GLN A 81 14.75 -1.26 4.61
N GLY A 82 13.44 -1.42 4.41
CA GLY A 82 12.48 -1.31 5.51
C GLY A 82 12.71 -2.41 6.54
N PRO A 83 12.53 -2.14 7.85
CA PRO A 83 12.67 -3.17 8.87
C PRO A 83 11.60 -4.25 8.65
N ALA A 84 11.99 -5.52 8.80
CA ALA A 84 11.07 -6.67 8.66
C ALA A 84 9.87 -6.61 9.63
N ARG A 85 9.98 -5.83 10.71
CA ARG A 85 8.91 -5.56 11.67
C ARG A 85 8.94 -4.08 12.03
N LEU A 86 7.75 -3.46 12.09
CA LEU A 86 7.61 -2.12 12.62
C LEU A 86 8.04 -2.08 14.10
N PRO A 87 8.73 -1.02 14.55
CA PRO A 87 9.01 -0.83 15.97
C PRO A 87 7.69 -0.76 16.75
N ALA A 88 7.72 -1.18 18.03
CA ALA A 88 6.56 -1.03 18.89
C ALA A 88 6.17 0.47 18.95
N PRO A 89 4.87 0.82 18.90
CA PRO A 89 4.46 2.21 18.97
C PRO A 89 5.04 2.84 20.25
N ALA A 90 5.80 3.91 20.08
CA ALA A 90 6.33 4.68 21.19
C ALA A 90 5.14 5.17 22.02
N ARG A 91 5.18 4.91 23.33
CA ARG A 91 4.11 5.16 24.30
C ARG A 91 3.72 6.64 24.26
N THR A 92 2.71 6.98 23.47
CA THR A 92 2.16 8.34 23.36
C THR A 92 0.67 8.23 23.64
N MET A 93 0.23 8.97 24.66
CA MET A 93 -1.11 9.13 25.26
C MET A 93 -2.24 8.25 24.71
N MET A 94 -2.87 7.48 25.61
CA MET A 94 -4.05 6.67 25.31
C MET A 94 -5.13 7.51 24.65
N PRO A 95 -5.42 7.32 23.35
CA PRO A 95 -6.68 7.78 22.83
C PRO A 95 -7.76 6.78 23.23
N SER A 96 -9.01 7.24 23.31
CA SER A 96 -10.22 6.41 23.38
C SER A 96 -10.21 5.40 22.24
N SER A 97 -9.64 4.24 22.50
CA SER A 97 -9.49 3.16 21.55
C SER A 97 -10.85 2.55 21.32
N ARG A 98 -11.38 2.71 20.10
CA ARG A 98 -12.61 2.01 19.69
C ARG A 98 -12.30 0.52 19.61
N GLY A 99 -13.01 -0.26 20.43
CA GLY A 99 -13.05 -1.71 20.33
C GLY A 99 -13.61 -2.17 18.98
N PRO A 100 -13.48 -3.46 18.64
CA PRO A 100 -14.12 -4.01 17.45
C PRO A 100 -15.65 -3.85 17.54
N PRO A 101 -16.38 -3.77 16.40
CA PRO A 101 -17.80 -4.08 16.40
C PRO A 101 -18.03 -5.56 16.78
#